data_AF-X1GYC6-F1
#
_entry.id   AF-X1GYC6-F1
#
_cell.length_a   1.000
_cell.length_b   1.000
_cell.length_c   1.000
_cell.angle_alpha   90.00
_cell.angle_beta   90.00
_cell.angle_gamma   90.00
#
_symmetry.space_group_name_H-M   'P 1'
#
loop_
_entity.id
_entity.type
_entity.pdbx_description
1 polymer ?
#
loop_
_entity_poly.entity_id
_entity_poly.type
_entity_poly.pdbx_seq_one_letter_code
_entity_poly.pdbx_strand_id
1 'polypeptide(L)'
;MGWLRPYAAKAKVEHEFDVDHLNIWVTFRFAMETTSDPLAEEVVHDVKPPNAKWLVEADSVEKPVSASAWQDTWTMLLTVPDIAVYPNRVTLEYNGPDENLRITWDKQWEPWGPILSADIGKAPGFVDRGDPAVYDYAKEDLTIDGAWHDLDLSHIVPEKAKAVFMLGHLQGNDIDWHIMFRKKGNVNEVVHGGMETIRANIERHRSSIVALDANRKIQYKVDDENWDTLDLAVKGWWF
;
A
#
# COMPACT_ATOMS: atom_id res chain seq x y z
N MET A 1 -35.83 21.85 1.95
CA MET A 1 -35.05 21.20 0.88
C MET A 1 -34.07 20.24 1.52
N GLY A 2 -34.44 18.97 1.61
CA GLY A 2 -33.55 17.93 2.11
C GLY A 2 -32.46 17.68 1.07
N TRP A 3 -31.20 17.71 1.51
CA TRP A 3 -30.05 17.31 0.72
C TRP A 3 -30.16 15.81 0.42
N LEU A 4 -30.85 15.44 -0.67
CA LEU A 4 -30.76 14.13 -1.27
C LEU A 4 -29.32 14.00 -1.76
N ARG A 5 -28.50 13.29 -0.98
CA ARG A 5 -27.14 12.94 -1.40
C ARG A 5 -27.24 11.93 -2.55
N PRO A 6 -26.41 12.06 -3.60
CA PRO A 6 -26.36 11.08 -4.67
C PRO A 6 -26.15 9.67 -4.15
N TYR A 7 -27.10 8.78 -4.40
CA TYR A 7 -27.14 7.46 -3.74
C TYR A 7 -26.06 6.50 -4.27
N ALA A 8 -25.61 6.70 -5.51
CA ALA A 8 -24.60 5.87 -6.17
C ALA A 8 -23.15 6.38 -5.96
N ALA A 9 -22.94 7.60 -5.45
CA ALA A 9 -21.64 8.25 -5.30
C ALA A 9 -20.70 7.66 -4.20
N LYS A 10 -20.97 6.45 -3.73
CA LYS A 10 -20.07 5.72 -2.83
C LYS A 10 -19.65 4.42 -3.50
N ALA A 11 -18.66 4.53 -4.37
CA ALA A 11 -17.93 3.40 -4.92
C ALA A 11 -16.50 3.39 -4.36
N LYS A 12 -15.96 2.20 -4.12
CA LYS A 12 -14.53 1.98 -3.99
C LYS A 12 -14.01 1.69 -5.40
N VAL A 13 -12.98 2.42 -5.82
CA VAL A 13 -12.35 2.21 -7.12
C VAL A 13 -10.95 1.67 -6.89
N GLU A 14 -10.64 0.54 -7.50
CA GLU A 14 -9.34 -0.11 -7.45
C GLU A 14 -8.83 -0.34 -8.87
N HIS A 15 -7.51 -0.36 -9.06
CA HIS A 15 -6.94 -0.67 -10.36
C HIS A 15 -5.71 -1.58 -10.26
N GLU A 16 -5.49 -2.33 -11.32
CA GLU A 16 -4.31 -3.15 -11.57
C GLU A 16 -3.83 -2.82 -12.97
N PHE A 17 -2.53 -2.57 -13.10
CA PHE A 17 -1.89 -2.46 -14.38
C PHE A 17 -1.40 -3.84 -14.82
N ASP A 18 -1.89 -4.29 -15.97
CA ASP A 18 -1.37 -5.45 -16.69
C ASP A 18 -0.39 -4.96 -17.78
N VAL A 19 0.09 -5.83 -18.66
CA VAL A 19 1.15 -5.54 -19.65
C VAL A 19 0.88 -4.27 -20.48
N ASP A 20 -0.36 -4.04 -20.91
CA ASP A 20 -0.74 -2.98 -21.85
C ASP A 20 -2.09 -2.29 -21.54
N HIS A 21 -2.72 -2.60 -20.41
CA HIS A 21 -4.04 -2.10 -20.05
C HIS A 21 -4.21 -1.96 -18.53
N LEU A 22 -5.21 -1.16 -18.13
CA LEU A 22 -5.69 -1.13 -16.75
C LEU A 22 -6.96 -1.96 -16.63
N ASN A 23 -6.97 -2.80 -15.61
CA ASN A 23 -8.18 -3.38 -15.05
C ASN A 23 -8.63 -2.49 -13.89
N ILE A 24 -9.83 -1.94 -13.96
CA ILE A 24 -10.39 -1.07 -12.93
C ILE A 24 -11.62 -1.73 -12.33
N TRP A 25 -11.58 -2.03 -11.04
CA TRP A 25 -12.71 -2.55 -10.30
C TRP A 25 -13.47 -1.41 -9.63
N VAL A 26 -14.77 -1.41 -9.82
CA VAL A 26 -15.70 -0.48 -9.19
C VAL A 26 -16.59 -1.30 -8.28
N THR A 27 -16.36 -1.21 -6.97
CA THR A 27 -17.18 -1.88 -5.96
C THR A 27 -18.16 -0.88 -5.36
N PHE A 28 -19.45 -1.12 -5.58
CA PHE A 28 -20.53 -0.29 -5.11
C PHE A 28 -20.89 -0.58 -3.67
N ARG A 29 -21.40 0.43 -2.98
CA ARG A 29 -21.90 0.29 -1.61
C ARG A 29 -23.20 -0.52 -1.50
N PHE A 30 -23.96 -0.67 -2.59
CA PHE A 30 -25.25 -1.36 -2.62
C PHE A 30 -25.29 -2.34 -3.79
N ALA A 31 -25.96 -3.47 -3.59
CA ALA A 31 -26.17 -4.46 -4.65
C ALA A 31 -26.94 -3.83 -5.80
N MET A 32 -26.48 -4.13 -7.00
CA MET A 32 -27.07 -3.71 -8.26
C MET A 32 -28.12 -4.72 -8.68
N GLU A 33 -29.26 -4.20 -9.11
CA GLU A 33 -30.36 -5.01 -9.61
C GLU A 33 -30.20 -5.15 -11.12
N THR A 34 -30.35 -6.38 -11.62
CA THR A 34 -30.02 -6.68 -13.01
C THR A 34 -31.18 -7.27 -13.81
N THR A 35 -32.39 -7.15 -13.27
CA THR A 35 -33.64 -7.48 -13.94
C THR A 35 -34.73 -6.52 -13.47
N SER A 36 -35.63 -6.11 -14.36
CA SER A 36 -36.88 -5.43 -13.99
C SER A 36 -38.02 -6.42 -13.69
N ASP A 37 -37.74 -7.72 -13.81
CA ASP A 37 -38.67 -8.83 -13.60
C ASP A 37 -38.37 -9.59 -12.29
N PRO A 38 -39.26 -9.51 -11.28
CA PRO A 38 -39.09 -10.16 -9.98
C PRO A 38 -39.27 -11.69 -10.00
N LEU A 39 -39.55 -12.31 -11.15
CA LEU A 39 -39.79 -13.76 -11.29
C LEU A 39 -38.70 -14.53 -12.06
N ALA A 40 -37.58 -13.90 -12.42
CA ALA A 40 -36.48 -14.57 -13.11
C ALA A 40 -35.69 -15.54 -12.20
N GLU A 41 -35.35 -16.73 -12.70
CA GLU A 41 -34.36 -17.64 -12.09
C GLU A 41 -32.94 -16.99 -12.09
N GLU A 42 -31.99 -17.59 -11.36
CA GLU A 42 -30.64 -17.08 -11.03
C GLU A 42 -30.07 -16.10 -12.09
N VAL A 43 -29.97 -14.83 -11.67
CA VAL A 43 -30.03 -13.67 -12.56
C VAL A 43 -28.70 -13.42 -13.28
N VAL A 44 -28.73 -13.40 -14.61
CA VAL A 44 -27.63 -12.88 -15.44
C VAL A 44 -27.57 -11.36 -15.30
N HIS A 45 -26.40 -10.80 -15.03
CA HIS A 45 -26.22 -9.36 -14.83
C HIS A 45 -26.22 -8.60 -16.18
N ASP A 46 -27.40 -8.39 -16.78
CA ASP A 46 -27.52 -8.01 -18.19
C ASP A 46 -27.39 -6.51 -18.47
N VAL A 47 -27.80 -5.67 -17.52
CA VAL A 47 -27.80 -4.21 -17.69
C VAL A 47 -26.56 -3.62 -17.04
N LYS A 48 -25.75 -2.93 -17.83
CA LYS A 48 -24.56 -2.20 -17.40
C LYS A 48 -24.49 -0.85 -18.12
N PRO A 49 -23.81 0.17 -17.54
CA PRO A 49 -23.70 1.46 -18.21
C PRO A 49 -22.88 1.35 -19.50
N PRO A 50 -23.21 2.12 -20.55
CA PRO A 50 -22.37 2.25 -21.72
C PRO A 50 -20.95 2.64 -21.35
N ASN A 51 -19.96 2.05 -22.04
CA ASN A 51 -18.55 2.32 -21.78
C ASN A 51 -18.22 3.83 -21.85
N ALA A 52 -18.86 4.57 -22.76
CA ALA A 52 -18.69 6.01 -22.94
C ALA A 52 -19.16 6.88 -21.75
N LYS A 53 -19.83 6.29 -20.75
CA LYS A 53 -20.22 6.98 -19.51
C LYS A 53 -19.13 6.95 -18.44
N TRP A 54 -18.11 6.13 -18.63
CA TRP A 54 -16.95 6.05 -17.75
C TRP A 54 -15.85 6.94 -18.28
N LEU A 55 -15.43 7.91 -17.47
CA LEU A 55 -14.30 8.78 -17.78
C LEU A 55 -13.14 8.35 -16.91
N VAL A 56 -12.13 7.75 -17.52
CA VAL A 56 -10.89 7.36 -16.84
C VAL A 56 -9.82 8.38 -17.19
N GLU A 57 -9.11 8.89 -16.19
CA GLU A 57 -7.86 9.62 -16.42
C GLU A 57 -6.70 8.82 -15.84
N ALA A 58 -5.66 8.61 -16.63
CA ALA A 58 -4.39 8.04 -16.21
C ALA A 58 -3.30 9.12 -16.40
N ASP A 59 -2.67 9.54 -15.31
CA ASP A 59 -1.68 10.63 -15.29
C ASP A 59 -2.15 11.92 -15.99
N SER A 60 -3.41 12.30 -15.76
CA SER A 60 -4.07 13.47 -16.37
C SER A 60 -4.32 13.36 -17.87
N VAL A 61 -4.28 12.14 -18.42
CA VAL A 61 -4.65 11.83 -19.80
C VAL A 61 -5.93 11.01 -19.79
N GLU A 62 -6.98 11.50 -20.45
CA GLU A 62 -8.23 10.76 -20.61
C GLU A 62 -8.01 9.48 -21.42
N LYS A 63 -8.58 8.37 -20.95
CA LYS A 63 -8.47 7.05 -21.55
C LYS A 63 -9.85 6.42 -21.72
N PRO A 64 -10.16 5.86 -22.90
CA PRO A 64 -11.46 5.25 -23.15
C PRO A 64 -11.56 3.88 -22.46
N VAL A 65 -12.73 3.59 -21.88
CA VAL A 65 -13.07 2.22 -21.47
C VAL A 65 -13.47 1.42 -22.71
N SER A 66 -12.79 0.30 -22.98
CA SER A 66 -13.07 -0.55 -24.15
C SER A 66 -14.03 -1.70 -23.83
N ALA A 67 -14.00 -2.19 -22.58
CA ALA A 67 -14.87 -3.25 -22.11
C ALA A 67 -15.31 -2.99 -20.67
N SER A 68 -16.47 -3.55 -20.32
CA SER A 68 -16.98 -3.57 -18.95
C SER A 68 -17.74 -4.86 -18.71
N ALA A 69 -17.63 -5.43 -17.50
CA ALA A 69 -18.32 -6.66 -17.14
C ALA A 69 -18.59 -6.70 -15.64
N TRP A 70 -19.82 -7.05 -15.26
CA TRP A 70 -20.13 -7.40 -13.88
C TRP A 70 -19.33 -8.62 -13.45
N GLN A 71 -18.70 -8.54 -12.28
CA GLN A 71 -18.02 -9.67 -11.62
C GLN A 71 -18.95 -10.33 -10.60
N ASP A 72 -19.78 -9.52 -9.95
CA ASP A 72 -20.81 -9.93 -9.01
C ASP A 72 -21.86 -8.79 -8.87
N THR A 73 -22.78 -8.93 -7.91
CA THR A 73 -23.84 -7.94 -7.63
C THR A 73 -23.35 -6.58 -7.13
N TRP A 74 -22.07 -6.44 -6.78
CA TRP A 74 -21.47 -5.24 -6.20
C TRP A 74 -20.31 -4.71 -7.03
N THR A 75 -19.69 -5.53 -7.86
CA THR A 75 -18.40 -5.23 -8.47
C THR A 75 -18.49 -5.31 -9.98
N MET A 76 -18.05 -4.25 -10.64
CA MET A 76 -17.85 -4.22 -12.09
C MET A 76 -16.39 -4.02 -12.42
N LEU A 77 -15.92 -4.78 -13.40
CA LEU A 77 -14.60 -4.61 -14.00
C LEU A 77 -14.73 -3.74 -15.25
N LEU A 78 -13.86 -2.75 -15.37
CA LEU A 78 -13.66 -1.94 -16.57
C LEU A 78 -12.26 -2.21 -17.12
N THR A 79 -12.15 -2.35 -18.44
CA THR A 79 -10.86 -2.51 -19.13
C THR A 79 -10.53 -1.25 -19.92
N VAL A 80 -9.35 -0.70 -19.68
CA VAL A 80 -8.84 0.51 -20.33
C VAL A 80 -7.56 0.13 -21.09
N PRO A 81 -7.60 0.05 -22.43
CA PRO A 81 -6.47 -0.40 -23.24
C PRO A 81 -5.44 0.72 -23.44
N ASP A 82 -4.36 0.39 -24.14
CA ASP A 82 -3.35 1.34 -24.63
C ASP A 82 -2.69 2.16 -23.50
N ILE A 83 -2.38 1.47 -22.41
CA ILE A 83 -1.61 2.00 -21.28
C ILE A 83 -0.18 1.48 -21.43
N ALA A 84 0.67 2.29 -22.05
CA ALA A 84 2.04 1.89 -22.40
C ALA A 84 2.98 1.78 -21.18
N VAL A 85 2.67 2.47 -20.09
CA VAL A 85 3.48 2.54 -18.88
C VAL A 85 2.57 2.55 -17.67
N TYR A 86 3.02 1.91 -16.59
CA TYR A 86 2.37 1.93 -15.29
C TYR A 86 2.05 3.38 -14.85
N PRO A 87 0.77 3.77 -14.73
CA PRO A 87 0.41 5.14 -14.38
C PRO A 87 0.68 5.45 -12.91
N ASN A 88 1.08 6.67 -12.59
CA ASN A 88 1.27 7.09 -11.19
C ASN A 88 -0.06 7.44 -10.50
N ARG A 89 -1.05 7.88 -11.28
CA ARG A 89 -2.36 8.31 -10.80
C ARG A 89 -3.44 7.85 -11.76
N VAL A 90 -4.47 7.21 -11.22
CA VAL A 90 -5.67 6.83 -11.97
C VAL A 90 -6.91 7.39 -11.26
N THR A 91 -7.78 8.08 -11.99
CA THR A 91 -9.09 8.51 -11.48
C THR A 91 -10.21 7.97 -12.36
N LEU A 92 -11.35 7.67 -11.74
CA LEU A 92 -12.55 7.24 -12.43
C LEU A 92 -13.71 8.17 -12.08
N GLU A 93 -14.37 8.68 -13.11
CA GLU A 93 -15.60 9.46 -13.03
C GLU A 93 -16.73 8.72 -13.78
N TYR A 94 -17.96 8.91 -13.31
CA TYR A 94 -19.15 8.38 -13.98
C TYR A 94 -20.07 9.55 -14.37
N ASN A 95 -20.26 9.75 -15.67
CA ASN A 95 -21.03 10.86 -16.24
C ASN A 95 -22.50 10.48 -16.53
N GLY A 96 -23.09 9.68 -15.63
CA GLY A 96 -24.50 9.31 -15.67
C GLY A 96 -25.47 10.49 -15.71
N PRO A 97 -26.78 10.23 -15.84
CA PRO A 97 -27.43 8.96 -15.54
C PRO A 97 -27.57 8.00 -16.74
N ASP A 98 -27.93 6.74 -16.44
CA ASP A 98 -28.39 5.72 -17.38
C ASP A 98 -29.82 5.30 -17.00
N GLU A 99 -30.76 5.35 -17.95
CA GLU A 99 -32.19 5.11 -17.72
C GLU A 99 -32.55 3.66 -17.39
N ASN A 100 -31.73 2.71 -17.84
CA ASN A 100 -31.99 1.28 -17.65
C ASN A 100 -31.33 0.75 -16.36
N LEU A 101 -30.42 1.53 -15.77
CA LEU A 101 -29.65 1.09 -14.63
C LEU A 101 -30.28 1.51 -13.30
N ARG A 102 -30.78 0.53 -12.55
CA ARG A 102 -31.48 0.73 -11.27
C ARG A 102 -30.80 -0.06 -10.16
N ILE A 103 -30.83 0.49 -8.95
CA ILE A 103 -30.51 -0.26 -7.73
C ILE A 103 -31.75 -1.05 -7.29
N THR A 104 -31.56 -2.02 -6.40
CA THR A 104 -32.60 -2.88 -5.78
C THR A 104 -33.78 -2.17 -5.08
N TRP A 105 -33.79 -0.84 -5.05
CA TRP A 105 -34.85 0.02 -4.53
C TRP A 105 -35.33 1.06 -5.56
N ASP A 106 -35.24 0.74 -6.86
CA ASP A 106 -35.73 1.55 -7.98
C ASP A 106 -35.10 2.94 -8.17
N LYS A 107 -33.92 3.20 -7.58
CA LYS A 107 -33.21 4.46 -7.83
C LYS A 107 -32.25 4.36 -9.00
N GLN A 108 -32.24 5.40 -9.82
CA GLN A 108 -31.30 5.57 -10.91
C GLN A 108 -29.89 5.90 -10.39
N TRP A 109 -28.87 5.52 -11.15
CA TRP A 109 -27.51 6.00 -10.89
C TRP A 109 -27.37 7.48 -11.17
N GLU A 110 -26.82 8.19 -10.19
CA GLU A 110 -26.45 9.59 -10.33
C GLU A 110 -24.99 9.71 -10.76
N PRO A 111 -24.64 10.74 -11.54
CA PRO A 111 -23.24 11.02 -11.84
C PRO A 111 -22.47 11.27 -10.54
N TRP A 112 -21.21 10.87 -10.53
CA TRP A 112 -20.27 11.21 -9.46
C TRP A 112 -19.00 11.76 -10.07
N GLY A 113 -18.37 12.72 -9.38
CA GLY A 113 -17.09 13.29 -9.77
C GLY A 113 -15.93 12.29 -9.65
N PRO A 114 -14.71 12.71 -10.01
CA PRO A 114 -13.56 11.82 -10.09
C PRO A 114 -13.21 11.22 -8.73
N ILE A 115 -13.12 9.90 -8.68
CA ILE A 115 -12.65 9.12 -7.53
C ILE A 115 -11.21 8.68 -7.83
N LEU A 116 -10.28 8.96 -6.91
CA LEU A 116 -8.92 8.42 -6.97
C LEU A 116 -8.96 6.92 -6.70
N SER A 117 -8.47 6.12 -7.65
CA SER A 117 -8.44 4.67 -7.49
C SER A 117 -7.26 4.23 -6.63
N ALA A 118 -7.45 3.13 -5.88
CA ALA A 118 -6.38 2.47 -5.15
C ALA A 118 -5.69 1.44 -6.05
N ASP A 119 -4.36 1.51 -6.11
CA ASP A 119 -3.55 0.54 -6.84
C ASP A 119 -3.46 -0.77 -6.06
N ILE A 120 -3.90 -1.87 -6.67
CA ILE A 120 -3.86 -3.23 -6.12
C ILE A 120 -2.92 -4.17 -6.89
N GLY A 121 -2.42 -3.73 -8.04
CA GLY A 121 -1.55 -4.50 -8.93
C GLY A 121 -0.06 -4.26 -8.72
N LYS A 122 0.30 -3.09 -8.16
CA LYS A 122 1.70 -2.75 -7.91
C LYS A 122 2.27 -3.67 -6.86
N ALA A 123 3.16 -4.56 -7.29
CA ALA A 123 4.00 -5.31 -6.37
C ALA A 123 4.64 -4.32 -5.38
N PRO A 124 4.67 -4.64 -4.08
CA PRO A 124 5.20 -3.76 -3.07
C PRO A 124 6.64 -3.37 -3.40
N GLY A 125 6.78 -2.15 -3.92
CA GLY A 125 8.06 -1.62 -4.36
C GLY A 125 8.89 -1.14 -3.19
N PHE A 126 10.21 -1.22 -3.34
CA PHE A 126 11.10 -0.45 -2.49
C PHE A 126 10.88 1.04 -2.73
N VAL A 127 10.71 1.80 -1.65
CA VAL A 127 10.70 3.26 -1.64
C VAL A 127 11.99 3.71 -0.99
N ASP A 128 12.79 4.43 -1.78
CA ASP A 128 13.97 5.14 -1.28
C ASP A 128 13.53 6.29 -0.36
N ARG A 129 14.14 6.38 0.82
CA ARG A 129 13.89 7.50 1.75
C ARG A 129 14.49 8.80 1.24
N GLY A 130 15.55 8.73 0.42
CA GLY A 130 16.37 9.86 0.03
C GLY A 130 17.60 10.04 0.93
N ASP A 131 18.07 11.27 1.06
CA ASP A 131 19.36 11.63 1.69
C ASP A 131 19.16 12.34 3.05
N PRO A 132 18.98 11.59 4.15
CA PRO A 132 18.87 12.20 5.48
C PRO A 132 20.21 12.81 5.91
N ALA A 133 20.17 14.06 6.39
CA ALA A 133 21.38 14.77 6.82
C ALA A 133 21.99 14.25 8.14
N VAL A 134 21.24 13.44 8.90
CA VAL A 134 21.63 12.86 10.19
C VAL A 134 21.09 11.45 10.33
N TYR A 135 21.71 10.65 11.21
CA TYR A 135 21.16 9.37 11.65
C TYR A 135 19.85 9.57 12.42
N ASP A 136 18.98 8.57 12.39
CA ASP A 136 17.67 8.61 13.05
C ASP A 136 17.73 8.30 14.54
N TYR A 137 18.68 7.44 14.91
CA TYR A 137 18.92 7.02 16.27
C TYR A 137 20.42 7.03 16.50
N ALA A 138 20.85 7.72 17.56
CA ALA A 138 22.21 7.66 18.06
C ALA A 138 22.32 6.56 19.13
N LYS A 139 23.56 6.30 19.57
CA LYS A 139 23.83 5.33 20.64
C LYS A 139 23.00 5.61 21.89
N GLU A 140 22.82 6.88 22.23
CA GLU A 140 22.09 7.33 23.41
C GLU A 140 20.57 7.09 23.34
N ASP A 141 20.03 6.86 22.15
CA ASP A 141 18.62 6.52 21.94
C ASP A 141 18.34 5.02 22.11
N LEU A 142 19.39 4.20 22.23
CA LEU A 142 19.30 2.75 22.30
C LEU A 142 19.54 2.23 23.72
N THR A 143 18.79 1.21 24.11
CA THR A 143 19.07 0.45 25.32
C THR A 143 20.13 -0.61 25.03
N ILE A 144 21.24 -0.56 25.76
CA ILE A 144 22.41 -1.44 25.61
C ILE A 144 22.51 -2.29 26.88
N ASP A 145 21.87 -3.46 26.88
CA ASP A 145 21.77 -4.35 28.05
C ASP A 145 21.71 -5.84 27.69
N GLY A 146 21.98 -6.21 26.42
CA GLY A 146 21.87 -7.58 25.94
C GLY A 146 20.44 -8.14 25.85
N ALA A 147 19.41 -7.32 26.08
CA ALA A 147 18.00 -7.71 25.96
C ALA A 147 17.35 -7.19 24.66
N TRP A 148 16.20 -7.75 24.31
CA TRP A 148 15.41 -7.32 23.17
C TRP A 148 14.49 -6.15 23.54
N HIS A 149 14.60 -5.05 22.81
CA HIS A 149 13.81 -3.82 22.98
C HIS A 149 13.03 -3.49 21.71
N ASP A 150 11.91 -2.79 21.87
CA ASP A 150 11.13 -2.31 20.73
C ASP A 150 11.73 -1.00 20.18
N LEU A 151 11.88 -0.92 18.85
CA LEU A 151 12.23 0.33 18.15
C LEU A 151 11.01 0.81 17.36
N ASP A 152 10.59 2.05 17.62
CA ASP A 152 9.42 2.66 16.99
C ASP A 152 9.81 3.52 15.79
N LEU A 153 9.52 3.03 14.58
CA LEU A 153 9.87 3.68 13.32
C LEU A 153 8.69 4.48 12.75
N SER A 154 7.60 4.64 13.51
CA SER A 154 6.33 5.16 13.02
C SER A 154 6.36 6.63 12.56
N HIS A 155 7.37 7.37 13.01
CA HIS A 155 7.61 8.77 12.66
C HIS A 155 8.41 8.94 11.35
N ILE A 156 8.98 7.86 10.81
CA ILE A 156 9.79 7.84 9.58
C ILE A 156 9.07 7.04 8.49
N VAL A 157 8.59 5.85 8.85
CA VAL A 157 8.03 4.89 7.91
C VAL A 157 6.51 5.10 7.81
N PRO A 158 5.92 5.17 6.60
CA PRO A 158 4.49 5.35 6.42
C PRO A 158 3.70 4.10 6.82
N GLU A 159 2.40 4.29 7.06
CA GLU A 159 1.47 3.18 7.26
C GLU A 159 1.50 2.19 6.09
N LYS A 160 1.17 0.93 6.38
CA LYS A 160 1.14 -0.21 5.44
C LYS A 160 2.50 -0.75 5.01
N ALA A 161 3.62 -0.06 5.27
CA ALA A 161 4.94 -0.62 5.04
C ALA A 161 5.14 -1.98 5.74
N LYS A 162 5.76 -2.94 5.06
CA LYS A 162 5.96 -4.33 5.51
C LYS A 162 7.37 -4.62 5.97
N ALA A 163 8.35 -3.88 5.46
CA ALA A 163 9.75 -4.02 5.83
C ALA A 163 10.50 -2.69 5.71
N VAL A 164 11.60 -2.57 6.45
CA VAL A 164 12.49 -1.42 6.44
C VAL A 164 13.90 -1.84 6.06
N PHE A 165 14.61 -0.98 5.32
CA PHE A 165 16.04 -1.11 5.06
C PHE A 165 16.82 -0.22 6.02
N MET A 166 17.53 -0.82 6.96
CA MET A 166 18.34 -0.11 7.97
C MET A 166 19.80 -0.06 7.55
N LEU A 167 20.43 1.08 7.79
CA LEU A 167 21.88 1.29 7.84
C LEU A 167 22.28 1.40 9.31
N GLY A 168 23.40 0.80 9.68
CA GLY A 168 24.04 1.03 10.96
C GLY A 168 25.48 1.46 10.74
N HIS A 169 25.90 2.41 11.56
CA HIS A 169 27.24 2.95 11.68
C HIS A 169 27.78 2.54 13.05
N LEU A 170 28.81 1.69 13.05
CA LEU A 170 29.24 1.00 14.26
C LEU A 170 30.76 1.00 14.43
N GLN A 171 31.20 1.20 15.66
CA GLN A 171 32.59 1.08 16.10
C GLN A 171 32.62 0.59 17.55
N GLY A 172 33.42 -0.44 17.79
CA GLY A 172 33.69 -0.96 19.12
C GLY A 172 35.19 -1.14 19.36
N ASN A 173 35.57 -1.37 20.61
CA ASN A 173 36.97 -1.55 20.99
C ASN A 173 37.46 -3.00 20.92
N ASP A 174 36.57 -3.95 20.61
CA ASP A 174 36.86 -5.35 20.38
C ASP A 174 36.18 -5.87 19.11
N ILE A 175 36.22 -7.19 18.92
CA ILE A 175 35.52 -7.91 17.87
C ILE A 175 34.27 -8.61 18.43
N ASP A 176 33.41 -9.05 17.51
CA ASP A 176 32.23 -9.88 17.82
C ASP A 176 31.17 -9.19 18.70
N TRP A 177 31.12 -7.86 18.68
CA TRP A 177 30.01 -7.10 19.27
C TRP A 177 28.90 -6.95 18.24
N HIS A 178 27.66 -7.22 18.65
CA HIS A 178 26.51 -7.27 17.76
C HIS A 178 25.44 -6.24 18.10
N ILE A 179 24.83 -5.73 17.03
CA ILE A 179 23.43 -5.28 17.06
C ILE A 179 22.61 -6.20 16.17
N MET A 180 21.52 -6.71 16.70
CA MET A 180 20.62 -7.63 16.01
C MET A 180 19.23 -7.01 15.87
N PHE A 181 18.54 -7.34 14.78
CA PHE A 181 17.20 -6.85 14.48
C PHE A 181 16.27 -7.99 14.10
N ARG A 182 15.01 -7.92 14.55
CA ARG A 182 13.96 -8.87 14.16
C ARG A 182 12.60 -8.19 14.10
N LYS A 183 11.65 -8.86 13.45
CA LYS A 183 10.24 -8.46 13.52
C LYS A 183 9.75 -8.55 14.96
N LYS A 184 9.06 -7.52 15.43
CA LYS A 184 8.44 -7.53 16.75
C LYS A 184 7.45 -8.71 16.87
N GLY A 185 7.55 -9.43 18.00
CA GLY A 185 6.75 -10.63 18.29
C GLY A 185 7.40 -11.95 17.87
N ASN A 186 8.51 -11.92 17.12
CA ASN A 186 9.31 -13.12 16.93
C ASN A 186 9.97 -13.53 18.25
N VAL A 187 9.95 -14.81 18.59
CA VAL A 187 10.50 -15.33 19.85
C VAL A 187 11.83 -16.08 19.68
N ASN A 188 12.06 -16.68 18.51
CA ASN A 188 13.25 -17.48 18.24
C ASN A 188 14.43 -16.61 17.77
N GLU A 189 15.65 -17.09 18.02
CA GLU A 189 16.91 -16.39 17.67
C GLU A 189 17.48 -16.81 16.31
N VAL A 190 16.74 -17.54 15.49
CA VAL A 190 17.28 -18.02 14.19
C VAL A 190 17.08 -17.00 13.08
N VAL A 191 15.98 -16.23 13.13
CA VAL A 191 15.59 -15.29 12.06
C VAL A 191 15.75 -13.87 12.56
N HIS A 192 16.99 -13.40 12.55
CA HIS A 192 17.35 -12.00 12.76
C HIS A 192 18.32 -11.54 11.68
N GLY A 193 18.23 -10.25 11.35
CA GLY A 193 19.33 -9.54 10.72
C GLY A 193 20.25 -8.97 11.80
N GLY A 194 21.39 -8.42 11.41
CA GLY A 194 22.28 -7.78 12.37
C GLY A 194 23.51 -7.22 11.71
N MET A 195 24.38 -6.66 12.56
CA MET A 195 25.64 -6.06 12.19
C MET A 195 26.64 -6.33 13.31
N GLU A 196 27.85 -6.75 12.95
CA GLU A 196 28.91 -7.01 13.93
C GLU A 196 30.22 -6.25 13.68
N THR A 197 30.97 -6.01 14.76
CA THR A 197 32.37 -5.56 14.69
C THR A 197 33.27 -6.74 14.36
N ILE A 198 33.97 -6.73 13.22
CA ILE A 198 34.94 -7.79 12.89
C ILE A 198 36.39 -7.43 13.23
N ARG A 199 36.62 -6.20 13.68
CA ARG A 199 37.93 -5.69 14.09
C ARG A 199 37.76 -4.53 15.08
N ALA A 200 38.53 -4.58 16.16
CA ALA A 200 38.63 -3.53 17.16
C ALA A 200 39.02 -2.16 16.55
N ASN A 201 38.39 -1.10 17.04
CA ASN A 201 38.66 0.32 16.75
C ASN A 201 38.56 0.68 15.26
N ILE A 202 37.73 -0.02 14.48
CA ILE A 202 37.49 0.27 13.07
C ILE A 202 36.01 0.57 12.86
N GLU A 203 35.75 1.78 12.36
CA GLU A 203 34.43 2.22 11.92
C GLU A 203 33.91 1.39 10.75
N ARG A 204 32.61 1.06 10.78
CA ARG A 204 31.93 0.34 9.70
C ARG A 204 30.50 0.79 9.47
N HIS A 205 30.10 0.69 8.20
CA HIS A 205 28.71 0.76 7.78
C HIS A 205 28.22 -0.60 7.31
N ARG A 206 27.12 -1.05 7.90
CA ARG A 206 26.43 -2.30 7.56
C ARG A 206 24.95 -2.03 7.40
N SER A 207 24.25 -2.94 6.74
CA SER A 207 22.84 -2.72 6.43
C SER A 207 22.04 -4.00 6.54
N SER A 208 20.78 -3.88 6.95
CA SER A 208 19.91 -5.02 7.20
C SER A 208 18.46 -4.71 6.80
N ILE A 209 17.73 -5.71 6.33
CA ILE A 209 16.30 -5.60 6.01
C ILE A 209 15.52 -6.30 7.12
N VAL A 210 14.52 -5.62 7.66
CA VAL A 210 13.75 -6.12 8.81
C VAL A 210 12.26 -5.94 8.54
N ALA A 211 11.47 -6.99 8.77
CA ALA A 211 10.02 -6.90 8.65
C ALA A 211 9.41 -6.08 9.81
N LEU A 212 8.39 -5.30 9.50
CA LEU A 212 7.66 -4.45 10.44
C LEU A 212 6.45 -5.18 11.03
N ASP A 213 6.07 -4.85 12.26
CA ASP A 213 4.73 -5.16 12.77
C ASP A 213 3.68 -4.17 12.24
N ALA A 214 2.40 -4.39 12.61
CA ALA A 214 1.30 -3.51 12.20
C ALA A 214 1.45 -2.06 12.69
N ASN A 215 2.26 -1.82 13.73
CA ASN A 215 2.50 -0.51 14.33
C ASN A 215 3.85 0.09 13.89
N ARG A 216 4.49 -0.47 12.85
CA ARG A 216 5.79 -0.01 12.33
C ARG A 216 6.92 -0.11 13.37
N LYS A 217 6.85 -1.14 14.19
CA LYS A 217 7.89 -1.48 15.18
C LYS A 217 8.70 -2.68 14.72
N ILE A 218 9.98 -2.62 15.05
CA ILE A 218 10.89 -3.78 15.04
C ILE A 218 11.37 -4.04 16.47
N GLN A 219 12.08 -5.13 16.67
CA GLN A 219 12.86 -5.35 17.87
C GLN A 219 14.35 -5.31 17.55
N TYR A 220 15.12 -4.74 18.47
CA TYR A 220 16.57 -4.72 18.42
C TYR A 220 17.16 -5.28 19.71
N LYS A 221 18.38 -5.81 19.63
CA LYS A 221 19.18 -6.23 20.77
C LYS A 221 20.61 -5.76 20.53
N VAL A 222 21.18 -5.07 21.50
CA VAL A 222 22.58 -4.63 21.48
C VAL A 222 23.31 -5.38 22.58
N ASP A 223 24.47 -5.97 22.25
CA ASP A 223 25.32 -6.58 23.28
C ASP A 223 25.74 -5.52 24.31
N ASP A 224 25.75 -5.90 25.59
CA ASP A 224 26.08 -5.04 26.74
C ASP A 224 27.59 -4.75 26.80
N GLU A 225 28.05 -4.01 25.80
CA GLU A 225 29.43 -3.66 25.57
C GLU A 225 29.59 -2.15 25.46
N ASN A 226 30.81 -1.66 25.69
CA ASN A 226 31.08 -0.23 25.64
C ASN A 226 31.35 0.26 24.21
N TRP A 227 30.31 0.33 23.39
CA TRP A 227 30.33 0.85 22.02
C TRP A 227 30.86 2.29 21.95
N ASP A 228 31.82 2.53 21.05
CA ASP A 228 32.30 3.88 20.76
C ASP A 228 31.24 4.63 19.94
N THR A 229 30.79 4.00 18.85
CA THR A 229 29.77 4.52 17.94
C THR A 229 28.73 3.44 17.64
N LEU A 230 27.44 3.81 17.67
CA LEU A 230 26.33 2.95 17.29
C LEU A 230 25.14 3.81 16.83
N ASP A 231 25.13 4.20 15.57
CA ASP A 231 24.08 5.02 14.99
C ASP A 231 23.29 4.26 13.93
N LEU A 232 21.99 4.51 13.82
CA LEU A 232 21.08 3.85 12.88
C LEU A 232 20.39 4.86 11.98
N ALA A 233 20.23 4.51 10.70
CA ALA A 233 19.43 5.26 9.75
C ALA A 233 18.54 4.34 8.91
N VAL A 234 17.30 4.74 8.68
CA VAL A 234 16.40 4.15 7.69
C VAL A 234 16.83 4.63 6.31
N LYS A 235 17.11 3.70 5.39
CA LYS A 235 17.41 3.99 3.97
C LYS A 235 16.17 3.96 3.07
N GLY A 236 15.12 3.27 3.50
CA GLY A 236 13.91 3.09 2.71
C GLY A 236 13.04 1.96 3.27
N TRP A 237 11.95 1.65 2.58
CA TRP A 237 10.97 0.66 3.02
C TRP A 237 10.27 -0.03 1.85
N TRP A 238 9.60 -1.14 2.13
CA TRP A 238 8.72 -1.86 1.19
C TRP A 238 7.27 -1.78 1.66
N PHE A 239 6.32 -1.70 0.73
CA PHE A 239 4.87 -1.77 1.01
C PHE A 239 4.31 -3.20 1.12
#